data_AF-A0A8T7IRA7-F1
#
_entry.id   AF-A0A8T7IRA7-F1
#
_cell.length_a   1.000
_cell.length_b   1.000
_cell.length_c   1.000
_cell.angle_alpha   90.00
_cell.angle_beta   90.00
_cell.angle_gamma   90.00
#
_symmetry.space_group_name_H-M   'P 1'
#
loop_
_entity.id
_entity.type
_entity.pdbx_description
1 polymer ?
#
loop_
_entity_poly.entity_id
_entity_poly.type
_entity_poly.pdbx_seq_one_letter_code
_entity_poly.pdbx_strand_id
1 'polypeptide(L)'
;LLHFQYPVHLVKADEAHRPEHEPTWLFIFRNPHNKLRFKQLSPAAFALMTLLREGASLRDACAQLANALNSDLATLEAFASDLLIGLQKEGGVLGGRR
;
A
#
# COMPACT_ATOMS: atom_id res chain seq x y z
N LEU A 1 -6.29 -1.91 4.31
CA LEU A 1 -5.79 -2.41 3.02
C LEU A 1 -6.92 -3.17 2.35
N LEU A 2 -7.29 -2.79 1.13
CA LEU A 2 -8.31 -3.46 0.33
C LEU A 2 -7.73 -3.80 -1.05
N HIS A 3 -8.16 -4.93 -1.61
CA HIS A 3 -7.81 -5.39 -2.94
C HIS A 3 -9.11 -5.64 -3.71
N PHE A 4 -9.23 -5.04 -4.90
CA PHE A 4 -10.38 -5.19 -5.78
C PHE A 4 -9.93 -5.70 -7.13
N GLN A 5 -10.72 -6.57 -7.76
CA GLN A 5 -10.45 -7.05 -9.13
C GLN A 5 -10.77 -6.01 -10.22
N TYR A 6 -11.38 -4.90 -9.82
CA TYR A 6 -11.79 -3.81 -10.69
C TYR A 6 -11.39 -2.48 -10.04
N PRO A 7 -11.15 -1.41 -10.81
CA PRO A 7 -10.85 -0.07 -10.30
C PRO A 7 -12.09 0.61 -9.72
N VAL A 8 -12.60 0.11 -8.59
CA VAL A 8 -13.81 0.62 -7.93
C VAL A 8 -13.73 2.11 -7.56
N HIS A 9 -12.53 2.64 -7.43
CA HIS A 9 -12.28 4.05 -7.11
C HIS A 9 -12.47 5.00 -8.32
N LEU A 10 -12.57 4.46 -9.54
CA LEU A 10 -12.82 5.20 -10.77
C LEU A 10 -14.28 5.13 -11.24
N VAL A 11 -15.09 4.26 -10.64
CA VAL A 11 -16.48 4.06 -11.04
C VAL A 11 -17.30 5.31 -10.70
N LYS A 12 -17.84 5.98 -11.72
CA LYS A 12 -18.78 7.08 -11.56
C LYS A 12 -20.19 6.53 -11.43
N ALA A 13 -21.00 7.14 -10.55
CA ALA A 13 -22.34 6.66 -10.23
C ALA A 13 -23.31 6.59 -11.43
N ASP A 14 -23.06 7.36 -12.50
CA ASP A 14 -23.91 7.47 -13.69
C ASP A 14 -23.39 6.69 -14.92
N GLU A 15 -22.25 6.00 -14.81
CA GLU A 15 -21.69 5.23 -15.93
C GLU A 15 -22.14 3.78 -15.88
N ALA A 16 -22.93 3.36 -16.89
CA ALA A 16 -23.21 1.94 -17.17
C ALA A 16 -21.98 1.18 -17.72
N HIS A 17 -20.77 1.71 -17.51
CA HIS A 17 -19.53 1.08 -17.94
C HIS A 17 -19.14 0.00 -16.94
N ARG A 18 -18.99 -1.23 -17.44
CA ARG A 18 -18.28 -2.26 -16.68
C ARG A 18 -16.82 -1.85 -16.63
N PRO A 19 -16.25 -1.59 -15.43
CA PRO A 19 -14.84 -1.27 -15.34
C PRO A 19 -14.02 -2.45 -15.88
N GLU A 20 -12.93 -2.13 -16.57
CA GLU A 20 -11.99 -3.15 -17.05
C GLU A 20 -11.49 -4.00 -15.87
N HIS A 21 -11.17 -5.26 -16.12
CA HIS A 21 -10.64 -6.18 -15.09
C HIS A 21 -9.19 -5.82 -14.80
N GLU A 22 -9.01 -4.73 -14.07
CA GLU A 22 -7.73 -4.22 -13.61
C GLU A 22 -7.68 -4.29 -12.08
N PRO A 23 -6.89 -5.21 -11.51
CA PRO A 23 -6.73 -5.31 -10.07
C PRO A 23 -6.17 -4.02 -9.46
N THR A 24 -6.79 -3.56 -8.38
CA THR A 24 -6.37 -2.36 -7.67
C THR A 24 -6.14 -2.63 -6.18
N TRP A 25 -5.04 -2.09 -5.67
CA TRP A 25 -4.65 -2.21 -4.28
C TRP A 25 -4.78 -0.85 -3.60
N LEU A 26 -5.68 -0.73 -2.63
CA LEU A 26 -6.00 0.53 -2.00
C LEU A 26 -5.57 0.53 -0.53
N PHE A 27 -4.85 1.59 -0.15
CA PHE A 27 -4.61 1.96 1.23
C PHE A 27 -5.60 3.05 1.64
N ILE A 28 -6.59 2.68 2.44
CA ILE A 28 -7.59 3.59 2.98
C ILE A 28 -7.20 3.94 4.41
N PHE A 29 -7.13 5.22 4.71
CA PHE A 29 -6.75 5.73 6.02
C PHE A 29 -7.55 6.98 6.37
N ARG A 30 -7.62 7.28 7.67
CA ARG A 30 -8.15 8.55 8.18
C ARG A 30 -6.97 9.43 8.53
N ASN A 31 -6.88 10.59 7.91
CA ASN A 31 -5.79 11.53 8.19
C ASN A 31 -6.01 12.23 9.56
N PRO A 32 -5.02 13.00 10.06
CA PRO A 32 -5.13 13.72 11.35
C PRO A 32 -6.29 14.73 11.43
N HIS A 33 -6.85 15.16 10.30
CA HIS A 33 -8.03 16.03 10.24
C HIS A 33 -9.35 15.24 10.19
N ASN A 34 -9.33 13.97 10.56
CA ASN A 34 -10.47 13.05 10.51
C ASN A 34 -11.08 12.86 9.10
N LYS A 35 -10.36 13.19 8.03
CA LYS A 35 -10.83 12.98 6.65
C LYS A 35 -10.42 11.59 6.15
N LEU A 36 -11.37 10.87 5.57
CA LEU A 36 -11.10 9.62 4.87
C LEU A 36 -10.31 9.93 3.60
N ARG A 37 -9.19 9.22 3.40
CA ARG A 37 -8.33 9.30 2.23
C ARG A 37 -8.04 7.89 1.74
N PHE A 38 -7.75 7.78 0.45
CA PHE A 38 -7.27 6.54 -0.14
C PHE A 38 -6.08 6.84 -1.04
N LYS A 39 -5.17 5.88 -1.12
CA LYS A 39 -4.03 5.89 -2.04
C LYS A 39 -3.97 4.54 -2.74
N GLN A 40 -3.82 4.57 -4.06
CA GLN A 40 -3.52 3.36 -4.81
C GLN A 40 -2.05 2.98 -4.56
N LEU A 41 -1.84 1.72 -4.20
CA LEU A 41 -0.54 1.13 -3.98
C LEU A 41 -0.17 0.27 -5.19
N SER A 42 1.13 0.14 -5.44
CA SER A 42 1.64 -0.93 -6.28
C SER A 42 1.45 -2.28 -5.58
N PRO A 43 1.47 -3.42 -6.31
CA PRO A 43 1.42 -4.74 -5.71
C PRO A 43 2.49 -4.95 -4.63
N ALA A 44 3.73 -4.49 -4.90
CA ALA A 44 4.84 -4.58 -3.96
C ALA A 44 4.61 -3.75 -2.70
N ALA A 45 4.10 -2.52 -2.83
CA ALA A 45 3.74 -1.68 -1.68
C ALA A 45 2.63 -2.31 -0.84
N PHE A 46 1.62 -2.90 -1.49
CA PHE A 46 0.52 -3.57 -0.80
C PHE A 46 0.98 -4.81 -0.03
N ALA A 47 1.81 -5.64 -0.66
CA ALA A 47 2.41 -6.80 -0.01
C ALA A 47 3.26 -6.40 1.20
N LEU A 48 4.08 -5.35 1.07
CA LEU A 48 4.91 -4.84 2.17
C LEU A 48 4.04 -4.38 3.34
N MET A 49 3.06 -3.53 3.04
CA MET A 49 2.12 -3.01 4.05
C MET A 49 1.31 -4.13 4.71
N THR A 50 1.04 -5.22 4.00
CA THR A 50 0.34 -6.38 4.54
C THR A 50 1.20 -7.11 5.56
N LEU A 51 2.47 -7.40 5.22
CA LEU A 51 3.43 -8.03 6.13
C LEU A 51 3.66 -7.18 7.39
N LEU A 52 3.84 -5.87 7.23
CA LEU A 52 3.99 -4.94 8.36
C LEU A 52 2.74 -4.91 9.26
N ARG A 53 1.54 -4.93 8.66
CA ARG A 53 0.27 -4.99 9.42
C ARG A 53 0.12 -6.30 10.19
N GLU A 54 0.66 -7.40 9.66
CA GLU A 54 0.67 -8.72 10.31
C GLU A 54 1.74 -8.84 11.41
N GLY A 55 2.54 -7.79 11.61
CA GLY A 55 3.51 -7.70 12.70
C GLY A 55 4.94 -8.08 12.31
N ALA A 56 5.22 -8.30 11.03
CA ALA A 56 6.60 -8.48 10.57
C ALA A 56 7.42 -7.20 10.83
N SER A 57 8.70 -7.38 11.18
CA SER A 57 9.63 -6.26 11.21
C SER A 57 9.84 -5.73 9.80
N LEU A 58 10.26 -4.45 9.67
CA LEU A 58 10.55 -3.87 8.36
C LEU A 58 11.60 -4.67 7.59
N ARG A 59 12.63 -5.15 8.29
CA ARG A 59 13.69 -5.95 7.71
C ARG A 59 13.18 -7.29 7.20
N ASP A 60 12.38 -7.99 8.01
CA ASP A 60 11.83 -9.30 7.62
C ASP A 60 10.84 -9.16 6.46
N ALA A 61 10.02 -8.12 6.47
CA ALA A 61 9.08 -7.83 5.39
C ALA A 61 9.82 -7.54 4.08
N CYS A 62 10.88 -6.74 4.11
CA CYS A 62 11.72 -6.47 2.94
C CYS A 62 12.44 -7.73 2.44
N ALA A 63 12.98 -8.57 3.34
CA ALA A 63 13.64 -9.81 2.97
C ALA A 63 12.68 -10.82 2.30
N GLN A 64 11.47 -10.97 2.84
CA GLN A 64 10.44 -11.82 2.24
C GLN A 64 10.02 -11.33 0.85
N LEU A 65 9.87 -10.01 0.68
CA LEU A 65 9.56 -9.40 -0.62
C LEU A 65 10.68 -9.52 -1.63
N ALA A 66 11.92 -9.29 -1.21
CA ALA A 66 13.10 -9.43 -2.07
C ALA A 66 13.18 -10.86 -2.64
N ASN A 67 12.97 -11.87 -1.79
CA ASN A 67 12.91 -13.26 -2.20
C ASN A 67 11.74 -13.54 -3.16
N ALA A 68 10.54 -13.05 -2.86
CA ALA A 68 9.36 -13.27 -3.70
C ALA A 68 9.47 -12.63 -5.09
N LEU A 69 10.15 -11.48 -5.18
CA LEU A 69 10.31 -10.71 -6.41
C LEU A 69 11.65 -10.96 -7.13
N ASN A 70 12.47 -11.89 -6.64
CA ASN A 70 13.86 -12.11 -7.10
C ASN A 70 14.62 -10.78 -7.29
N SER A 71 14.46 -9.88 -6.32
CA SER A 71 15.00 -8.51 -6.35
C SER A 71 16.01 -8.31 -5.21
N ASP A 72 16.84 -7.28 -5.34
CA ASP A 72 17.85 -6.97 -4.32
C ASP A 72 17.23 -6.36 -3.05
N LEU A 73 17.68 -6.83 -1.88
CA LEU A 73 17.19 -6.37 -0.58
C LEU A 73 17.41 -4.87 -0.38
N ALA A 74 18.57 -4.35 -0.78
CA ALA A 74 18.88 -2.92 -0.59
C ALA A 74 17.92 -2.03 -1.39
N THR A 75 17.55 -2.47 -2.59
CA THR A 75 16.55 -1.77 -3.42
C THR A 75 15.18 -1.77 -2.74
N LEU A 76 14.79 -2.90 -2.14
CA LEU A 76 13.51 -3.03 -1.43
C LEU A 76 13.46 -2.22 -0.14
N GLU A 77 14.57 -2.13 0.59
CA GLU A 77 14.68 -1.29 1.80
C GLU A 77 14.58 0.21 1.48
N ALA A 78 15.22 0.65 0.40
CA ALA A 78 15.09 2.02 -0.08
C ALA A 78 13.64 2.33 -0.48
N PHE A 79 13.03 1.46 -1.28
CA PHE A 79 11.61 1.55 -1.67
C PHE A 79 10.68 1.60 -0.46
N ALA A 80 10.88 0.71 0.51
CA ALA A 80 10.09 0.63 1.72
C ALA A 80 10.19 1.92 2.55
N SER A 81 11.40 2.48 2.67
CA SER A 81 11.63 3.74 3.37
C SER A 81 10.90 4.90 2.69
N ASP A 82 11.04 5.04 1.38
CA ASP A 82 10.37 6.11 0.62
C ASP A 82 8.85 6.01 0.71
N LEU A 83 8.30 4.78 0.63
CA LEU A 83 6.87 4.54 0.79
C LEU A 83 6.39 4.96 2.18
N LEU A 84 7.06 4.51 3.24
CA LEU A 84 6.67 4.80 4.62
C LEU A 84 6.79 6.29 4.94
N ILE A 85 7.85 6.96 4.48
CA ILE A 85 8.02 8.41 4.62
C ILE A 85 6.89 9.15 3.90
N GLY A 86 6.54 8.73 2.68
CA GLY A 86 5.42 9.31 1.93
C GLY A 86 4.08 9.16 2.67
N LEU A 87 3.79 7.96 3.16
CA LEU A 87 2.56 7.68 3.91
C LEU A 87 2.53 8.39 5.27
N GLN A 88 3.68 8.59 5.92
CA GLN A 88 3.79 9.35 7.16
C GLN A 88 3.49 10.83 6.92
N LYS A 89 4.03 11.44 5.86
CA LYS A 89 3.75 12.83 5.48
C LYS A 89 2.26 13.06 5.20
N GLU A 90 1.60 12.08 4.60
CA GLU A 90 0.16 12.12 4.34
C GLU A 90 -0.71 11.82 5.58
N GLY A 91 -0.07 11.40 6.69
CA GLY A 91 -0.74 11.03 7.93
C GLY A 91 -1.46 9.68 7.88
N GLY A 92 -1.06 8.80 6.94
CA GLY A 92 -1.60 7.45 6.80
C GLY A 92 -0.88 6.40 7.64
N VAL A 93 0.38 6.64 8.01
CA VAL A 93 1.15 5.78 8.92
C VAL A 93 1.76 6.65 10.02
N LEU A 94 1.65 6.23 11.28
CA LEU A 94 2.05 7.04 12.44
C LEU A 94 3.50 6.76 12.92
N GLY A 95 4.30 6.05 12.12
CA GLY A 95 5.62 5.56 12.54
C GLY A 95 5.51 4.39 13.52
N GLY A 96 6.54 3.56 13.59
CA GLY A 96 6.60 2.45 14.55
C GLY A 96 6.80 2.97 15.98
N ARG A 97 6.16 2.33 16.95
CA ARG A 97 6.55 2.48 18.36
C ARG A 97 7.97 1.93 18.52
N ARG A 98 8.86 2.74 19.08
CA ARG A 98 10.18 2.31 19.55
C ARG A 98 10.04 1.32 20.70
#